data_AF-K3W8N9-F1
#
_entry.id   AF-K3W8N9-F1
#
_cell.length_a   1.000
_cell.length_b   1.000
_cell.length_c   1.000
_cell.angle_alpha   90.00
_cell.angle_beta   90.00
_cell.angle_gamma   90.00
#
_symmetry.space_group_name_H-M   'P 1'
#
loop_
_entity.id
_entity.type
_entity.pdbx_description
1 polymer ?
#
loop_
_entity_poly.entity_id
_entity_poly.type
_entity_poly.pdbx_seq_one_letter_code
_entity_poly.pdbx_strand_id
1 'polypeptide(L)'
;MKHELYLKEQEAVQKKLAESIADNLQKQKTKKEAQYMQLWKEVEDGKALAAELHEKLQLQEQSKSRQIQRMHDEWTTGVFQKLNEPVLNKVQAMDSKELSLSKHETYQRFLDITNKKGGLFRDIIIESEYNPLNDVKYLSNRSKIDDPVKRVIRRCEEENAIARDGANLSRESHDSALSDSSTYRPGKDLIGRGDNLDVKLWSKGVYESTPYGYFHKMMSSTANAESSKTYASRVKLDHYNVDTGPEVVQQELPRGKRTNFDGCAIVPKTTIQLT
;
A
#
# COMPACT_ATOMS: atom_id res chain seq x y z
N MET A 1 92.89 17.72 -1.86
CA MET A 1 92.44 17.77 -0.45
C MET A 1 91.04 18.38 -0.28
N LYS A 2 90.81 19.70 -0.34
CA LYS A 2 89.44 20.27 -0.13
C LYS A 2 88.43 19.93 -1.25
N HIS A 3 88.88 19.93 -2.51
CA HIS A 3 88.02 19.64 -3.67
C HIS A 3 87.58 18.17 -3.74
N GLU A 4 88.46 17.23 -3.39
CA GLU A 4 88.15 15.80 -3.35
C GLU A 4 87.18 15.43 -2.23
N LEU A 5 87.28 16.11 -1.08
CA LEU A 5 86.31 15.97 0.01
C LEU A 5 84.93 16.47 -0.41
N TYR A 6 84.86 17.62 -1.08
CA TYR A 6 83.62 18.17 -1.60
C TYR A 6 82.95 17.26 -2.66
N LEU A 7 83.74 16.65 -3.56
CA LEU A 7 83.21 15.68 -4.54
C LEU A 7 82.68 14.41 -3.86
N LYS A 8 83.38 13.89 -2.85
CA LYS A 8 82.89 12.74 -2.06
C LYS A 8 81.62 13.08 -1.26
N GLU A 9 81.52 14.29 -0.74
CA GLU A 9 80.30 14.77 -0.06
C GLU A 9 79.13 14.89 -1.04
N GLN A 10 79.34 15.42 -2.26
CA GLN A 10 78.31 15.46 -3.29
C GLN A 10 77.85 14.06 -3.71
N GLU A 11 78.78 13.12 -3.90
CA GLU A 11 78.47 11.73 -4.26
C GLU A 11 77.67 11.04 -3.13
N ALA A 12 78.04 11.26 -1.87
CA ALA A 12 77.30 10.75 -0.72
C ALA A 12 75.89 11.34 -0.61
N VAL A 13 75.72 12.64 -0.91
CA VAL A 13 74.42 13.31 -0.94
C VAL A 13 73.55 12.77 -2.09
N GLN A 14 74.12 12.59 -3.28
CA GLN A 14 73.41 12.02 -4.43
C GLN A 14 72.98 10.58 -4.18
N LYS A 15 73.84 9.77 -3.55
CA LYS A 15 73.52 8.39 -3.20
C LYS A 15 72.37 8.31 -2.18
N LYS A 16 72.41 9.13 -1.13
CA LYS A 16 71.31 9.24 -0.14
C LYS A 16 70.00 9.72 -0.78
N LEU A 17 70.09 10.63 -1.75
CA LEU A 17 68.92 11.10 -2.49
C LEU A 17 68.33 9.98 -3.36
N ALA A 18 69.17 9.22 -4.06
CA ALA A 18 68.75 8.09 -4.88
C ALA A 18 68.10 6.97 -4.05
N GLU A 19 68.69 6.64 -2.89
CA GLU A 19 68.13 5.68 -1.92
C GLU A 19 66.75 6.16 -1.40
N SER A 20 66.63 7.44 -1.04
CA SER A 20 65.35 8.03 -0.60
C SER A 20 64.28 8.03 -1.71
N ILE A 21 64.66 8.27 -2.96
CA ILE A 21 63.74 8.19 -4.12
C ILE A 21 63.29 6.74 -4.33
N ALA A 22 64.21 5.78 -4.26
CA ALA A 22 63.89 4.35 -4.40
C ALA A 22 62.93 3.88 -3.29
N ASP A 23 63.20 4.26 -2.04
CA ASP A 23 62.33 3.93 -0.89
C ASP A 23 60.94 4.55 -1.02
N ASN A 24 60.85 5.80 -1.48
CA ASN A 24 59.57 6.45 -1.71
C ASN A 24 58.79 5.79 -2.85
N LEU A 25 59.47 5.36 -3.92
CA LEU A 25 58.85 4.63 -5.02
C LEU A 25 58.34 3.26 -4.55
N GLN A 26 59.12 2.55 -3.72
CA GLN A 26 58.72 1.29 -3.09
C GLN A 26 57.48 1.48 -2.22
N LYS A 27 57.46 2.50 -1.35
CA LYS A 27 56.31 2.84 -0.50
C LYS A 27 55.07 3.22 -1.31
N GLN A 28 55.23 3.90 -2.45
CA GLN A 28 54.09 4.20 -3.33
C GLN A 28 53.55 2.94 -4.01
N LYS A 29 54.42 2.01 -4.44
CA LYS A 29 54.00 0.72 -5.02
C LYS A 29 53.24 -0.12 -3.99
N THR A 30 53.78 -0.28 -2.78
CA THR A 30 53.11 -1.07 -1.74
C THR A 30 51.77 -0.47 -1.32
N LYS A 31 51.66 0.88 -1.26
CA LYS A 31 50.37 1.55 -1.03
C LYS A 31 49.36 1.27 -2.15
N LYS A 32 49.78 1.34 -3.42
CA LYS A 32 48.92 1.05 -4.56
C LYS A 32 48.49 -0.42 -4.60
N GLU A 33 49.40 -1.35 -4.30
CA GLU A 33 49.11 -2.77 -4.20
C GLU A 33 48.14 -3.07 -3.05
N ALA A 34 48.33 -2.45 -1.89
CA ALA A 34 47.40 -2.58 -0.75
C ALA A 34 46.00 -2.05 -1.10
N GLN A 35 45.91 -0.89 -1.76
CA GLN A 35 44.64 -0.35 -2.26
C GLN A 35 43.98 -1.27 -3.29
N TYR A 36 44.77 -1.82 -4.22
CA TYR A 36 44.27 -2.77 -5.20
C TYR A 36 43.71 -4.02 -4.54
N MET A 37 44.42 -4.60 -3.58
CA MET A 37 43.96 -5.79 -2.85
C MET A 37 42.68 -5.51 -2.05
N GLN A 38 42.54 -4.31 -1.47
CA GLN A 38 41.32 -3.91 -0.78
C GLN A 38 40.14 -3.82 -1.76
N LEU A 39 40.29 -3.08 -2.86
CA LEU A 39 39.24 -2.94 -3.88
C LEU A 39 38.86 -4.29 -4.49
N TRP A 40 39.85 -5.16 -4.72
CA TRP A 40 39.61 -6.50 -5.23
C TRP A 40 38.78 -7.34 -4.26
N LYS A 41 39.10 -7.27 -2.95
CA LYS A 41 38.30 -7.93 -1.92
C LYS A 41 36.87 -7.39 -1.86
N GLU A 42 36.69 -6.06 -1.91
CA GLU A 42 35.35 -5.44 -1.93
C GLU A 42 34.52 -5.89 -3.14
N VAL A 43 35.16 -6.04 -4.31
CA VAL A 43 34.50 -6.58 -5.51
C VAL A 43 34.10 -8.04 -5.31
N GLU A 44 34.96 -8.86 -4.73
CA GLU A 44 34.66 -10.28 -4.52
C GLU A 44 33.58 -10.50 -3.46
N ASP A 45 33.64 -9.76 -2.34
CA ASP A 45 32.61 -9.73 -1.31
C ASP A 45 31.27 -9.24 -1.91
N GLY A 46 31.31 -8.25 -2.81
CA GLY A 46 30.14 -7.76 -3.54
C GLY A 46 29.52 -8.81 -4.47
N LYS A 47 30.33 -9.63 -5.15
CA LYS A 47 29.83 -10.75 -5.96
C LYS A 47 29.17 -11.82 -5.10
N ALA A 48 29.80 -12.18 -3.97
CA ALA A 48 29.24 -13.15 -3.04
C ALA A 48 27.88 -12.69 -2.49
N LEU A 49 27.78 -11.42 -2.08
CA LEU A 49 26.52 -10.82 -1.64
C LEU A 49 25.46 -10.82 -2.75
N ALA A 50 25.84 -10.47 -3.99
CA ALA A 50 24.92 -10.47 -5.12
C ALA A 50 24.37 -11.88 -5.42
N ALA A 51 25.21 -12.91 -5.33
CA ALA A 51 24.80 -14.30 -5.50
C ALA A 51 23.81 -14.73 -4.39
N GLU A 52 24.09 -14.40 -3.13
CA GLU A 52 23.19 -14.69 -2.01
C GLU A 52 21.83 -13.98 -2.17
N LEU A 53 21.86 -12.71 -2.56
CA LEU A 53 20.64 -11.94 -2.80
C LEU A 53 19.82 -12.56 -3.94
N HIS A 54 20.48 -12.97 -5.02
CA HIS A 54 19.82 -13.64 -6.14
C HIS A 54 19.14 -14.95 -5.70
N GLU A 55 19.82 -15.78 -4.92
CA GLU A 55 19.26 -17.00 -4.36
C GLU A 55 18.03 -16.71 -3.48
N LYS A 56 18.13 -15.71 -2.58
CA LYS A 56 17.01 -15.28 -1.73
C LYS A 56 15.81 -14.81 -2.55
N LEU A 57 16.04 -14.01 -3.59
CA LEU A 57 14.97 -13.57 -4.49
C LEU A 57 14.32 -14.75 -5.21
N GLN A 58 15.12 -15.69 -5.71
CA GLN A 58 14.62 -16.89 -6.38
C GLN A 58 13.78 -17.75 -5.44
N LEU A 59 14.23 -17.96 -4.20
CA LEU A 59 13.46 -18.69 -3.19
C LEU A 59 12.15 -17.97 -2.84
N GLN A 60 12.18 -16.64 -2.75
CA GLN A 60 10.97 -15.84 -2.51
C GLN A 60 9.97 -15.97 -3.67
N GLU A 61 10.44 -15.91 -4.91
CA GLU A 61 9.61 -16.07 -6.10
C GLU A 61 9.00 -17.47 -6.18
N GLN A 62 9.81 -18.52 -5.95
CA GLN A 62 9.31 -19.89 -5.88
C GLN A 62 8.27 -20.08 -4.77
N SER A 63 8.49 -19.47 -3.60
CA SER A 63 7.54 -19.54 -2.49
C SER A 63 6.20 -18.87 -2.85
N LYS A 64 6.25 -17.67 -3.45
CA LYS A 64 5.05 -16.97 -3.96
C LYS A 64 4.32 -17.79 -5.02
N SER A 65 5.05 -18.35 -5.98
CA SER A 65 4.48 -19.20 -7.03
C SER A 65 3.77 -20.43 -6.44
N ARG A 66 4.41 -21.12 -5.49
CA ARG A 66 3.80 -22.25 -4.77
C ARG A 66 2.56 -21.84 -3.98
N GLN A 67 2.57 -20.67 -3.34
CA GLN A 67 1.41 -20.15 -2.63
C GLN A 67 0.23 -19.88 -3.57
N ILE A 68 0.49 -19.23 -4.71
CA ILE A 68 -0.53 -18.95 -5.72
C ILE A 68 -1.09 -20.25 -6.29
N GLN A 69 -0.22 -21.22 -6.58
CA GLN A 69 -0.64 -22.53 -7.09
C GLN A 69 -1.53 -23.26 -6.08
N ARG A 70 -1.14 -23.34 -4.81
CA ARG A 70 -1.99 -23.93 -3.76
C ARG A 70 -3.34 -23.23 -3.66
N MET A 71 -3.36 -21.90 -3.69
CA MET A 71 -4.61 -21.13 -3.63
C MET A 71 -5.50 -21.41 -4.85
N HIS A 72 -4.90 -21.53 -6.04
CA HIS A 72 -5.62 -21.91 -7.26
C HIS A 72 -6.20 -23.32 -7.16
N ASP A 73 -5.46 -24.29 -6.62
CA ASP A 73 -5.91 -25.67 -6.49
C ASP A 73 -7.02 -25.79 -5.44
N GLU A 74 -6.88 -25.09 -4.31
CA GLU A 74 -7.92 -24.94 -3.29
C GLU A 74 -9.18 -24.30 -3.86
N TRP A 75 -9.06 -23.24 -4.65
CA TRP A 75 -10.20 -22.57 -5.27
C TRP A 75 -10.87 -23.45 -6.33
N THR A 76 -10.07 -24.10 -7.17
CA THR A 76 -10.56 -25.00 -8.21
C THR A 76 -11.38 -26.14 -7.61
N THR A 77 -10.85 -26.77 -6.56
CA THR A 77 -11.51 -27.90 -5.89
C THR A 77 -12.66 -27.45 -5.00
N GLY A 78 -12.44 -26.37 -4.23
CA GLY A 78 -13.36 -25.89 -3.21
C GLY A 78 -14.55 -25.11 -3.76
N VAL A 79 -14.36 -24.38 -4.87
CA VAL A 79 -15.35 -23.47 -5.45
C VAL A 79 -15.76 -23.90 -6.85
N PHE A 80 -14.80 -23.95 -7.78
CA PHE A 80 -15.11 -24.13 -9.20
C PHE A 80 -15.79 -25.48 -9.47
N GLN A 81 -15.18 -26.59 -9.05
CA GLN A 81 -15.74 -27.92 -9.25
C GLN A 81 -17.11 -28.05 -8.57
N LYS A 82 -17.25 -27.57 -7.32
CA LYS A 82 -18.53 -27.63 -6.60
C LYS A 82 -19.66 -26.85 -7.26
N LEU A 83 -19.35 -25.75 -7.95
CA LEU A 83 -20.34 -24.98 -8.71
C LEU A 83 -20.59 -25.57 -10.10
N ASN A 84 -19.53 -25.98 -10.78
CA ASN A 84 -19.57 -26.35 -12.18
C ASN A 84 -20.04 -27.80 -12.39
N GLU A 85 -19.65 -28.76 -11.55
CA GLU A 85 -20.06 -30.15 -11.70
C GLU A 85 -21.59 -30.34 -11.65
N PRO A 86 -22.34 -29.73 -10.70
CA PRO A 86 -23.80 -29.86 -10.69
C PRO A 86 -24.45 -29.27 -11.94
N VAL A 87 -23.89 -28.19 -12.48
CA VAL A 87 -24.38 -27.57 -13.72
C VAL A 87 -24.08 -28.48 -14.90
N LEU A 88 -22.84 -28.97 -15.02
CA LEU A 88 -22.41 -29.86 -16.08
C LEU A 88 -23.24 -31.14 -16.08
N ASN A 89 -23.43 -31.77 -14.91
CA ASN A 89 -24.23 -32.97 -14.75
C ASN A 89 -25.69 -32.74 -15.16
N LYS A 90 -26.28 -31.59 -14.80
CA LYS A 90 -27.63 -31.23 -15.26
C LYS A 90 -27.69 -31.04 -16.77
N VAL A 91 -26.73 -30.34 -17.35
CA VAL A 91 -26.67 -30.12 -18.80
C VAL A 91 -26.48 -31.43 -19.56
N GLN A 92 -25.64 -32.33 -19.06
CA GLN A 92 -25.42 -33.64 -19.66
C GLN A 92 -26.60 -34.59 -19.47
N ALA A 93 -27.32 -34.50 -18.35
CA ALA A 93 -28.49 -35.32 -18.09
C ALA A 93 -29.75 -34.84 -18.83
N MET A 94 -29.80 -33.58 -19.27
CA MET A 94 -30.94 -33.05 -20.01
C MET A 94 -31.05 -33.67 -21.41
N ASP A 95 -32.20 -34.28 -21.71
CA ASP A 95 -32.50 -34.78 -23.04
C ASP A 95 -32.80 -33.62 -24.01
N SER A 96 -32.43 -33.80 -25.28
CA SER A 96 -32.66 -32.80 -26.34
C SER A 96 -34.14 -32.45 -26.49
N LYS A 97 -35.04 -33.39 -26.20
CA LYS A 97 -36.50 -33.19 -26.28
C LYS A 97 -37.02 -32.32 -25.15
N GLU A 98 -36.57 -32.60 -23.91
CA GLU A 98 -36.92 -31.78 -22.74
C GLU A 98 -36.42 -30.34 -22.88
N LEU A 99 -35.22 -30.17 -23.44
CA LEU A 99 -34.67 -28.84 -23.74
C LEU A 99 -35.51 -28.09 -24.78
N SER A 100 -36.01 -28.79 -25.79
CA SER A 100 -36.89 -28.21 -26.81
C SER A 100 -38.25 -27.83 -26.24
N LEU A 101 -38.81 -28.66 -25.36
CA LEU A 101 -40.05 -28.35 -24.62
C LEU A 101 -39.87 -27.13 -23.72
N SER A 102 -38.78 -27.07 -22.95
CA SER A 102 -38.48 -25.91 -22.09
C SER A 102 -38.31 -24.61 -22.89
N LYS A 103 -37.67 -24.68 -24.07
CA LYS A 103 -37.59 -23.55 -25.01
C LYS A 103 -38.98 -23.12 -25.51
N HIS A 104 -39.84 -24.08 -25.81
CA HIS A 104 -41.20 -23.78 -26.25
C HIS A 104 -42.03 -23.15 -25.13
N GLU A 105 -41.95 -23.67 -23.91
CA GLU A 105 -42.64 -23.11 -22.73
C GLU A 105 -42.16 -21.69 -22.41
N THR A 106 -40.85 -21.44 -22.46
CA THR A 106 -40.30 -20.11 -22.20
C THR A 106 -40.69 -19.12 -23.30
N TYR A 107 -40.69 -19.55 -24.55
CA TYR A 107 -41.21 -18.75 -25.66
C TYR A 107 -42.71 -18.48 -25.54
N GLN A 108 -43.50 -19.46 -25.10
CA GLN A 108 -44.92 -19.29 -24.84
C GLN A 108 -45.15 -18.28 -23.71
N ARG A 109 -44.39 -18.36 -22.60
CA ARG A 109 -44.45 -17.35 -21.52
C ARG A 109 -44.12 -15.95 -22.04
N PHE A 110 -43.14 -15.82 -22.92
CA PHE A 110 -42.83 -14.55 -23.56
C PHE A 110 -44.02 -14.05 -24.41
N LEU A 111 -44.62 -14.91 -25.24
CA LEU A 111 -45.82 -14.55 -26.00
C LEU A 111 -46.98 -14.14 -25.08
N ASP A 112 -47.21 -14.86 -23.99
CA ASP A 112 -48.28 -14.55 -23.02
C ASP A 112 -48.05 -13.20 -22.32
N ILE A 113 -46.79 -12.86 -22.01
CA ILE A 113 -46.40 -11.57 -21.44
C ILE A 113 -46.55 -10.44 -22.48
N THR A 114 -46.08 -10.65 -23.71
CA THR A 114 -46.17 -9.64 -24.78
C THR A 114 -47.61 -9.39 -25.25
N ASN A 115 -48.46 -10.41 -25.24
CA ASN A 115 -49.87 -10.30 -25.61
C ASN A 115 -50.75 -9.71 -24.49
N LYS A 116 -50.28 -9.68 -23.24
CA LYS A 116 -50.93 -8.91 -22.16
C LYS A 116 -50.78 -7.42 -22.46
N LYS A 117 -51.90 -6.72 -22.65
CA LYS A 117 -52.00 -5.28 -22.99
C LYS A 117 -51.49 -4.28 -21.92
N GLY A 118 -50.62 -4.70 -21.01
CA GLY A 118 -50.07 -3.87 -19.91
C GLY A 118 -48.55 -3.94 -19.75
N GLY A 119 -47.86 -4.80 -20.51
CA GLY A 119 -46.40 -5.02 -20.38
C GLY A 119 -45.52 -4.06 -21.21
N LEU A 120 -46.12 -3.14 -21.96
CA LEU A 120 -45.38 -2.14 -22.72
C LEU A 120 -44.98 -1.00 -21.77
N PHE A 121 -43.71 -0.62 -21.77
CA PHE A 121 -43.16 0.54 -21.06
C PHE A 121 -44.06 1.77 -21.25
N ARG A 122 -44.96 2.02 -20.29
CA ARG A 122 -45.70 3.26 -20.18
C ARG A 122 -44.97 4.11 -19.15
N ASP A 123 -45.04 5.43 -19.28
CA ASP A 123 -44.45 6.38 -18.32
C ASP A 123 -45.08 6.30 -16.91
N ILE A 124 -46.11 5.47 -16.74
CA ILE A 124 -46.77 5.16 -15.48
C ILE A 124 -46.54 3.70 -15.10
N ILE A 125 -46.02 3.48 -13.90
CA ILE A 125 -45.86 2.15 -13.32
C ILE A 125 -47.19 1.74 -12.70
N ILE A 126 -47.83 0.72 -13.26
CA ILE A 126 -49.04 0.12 -12.68
C ILE A 126 -48.58 -1.02 -11.76
N GLU A 127 -48.63 -0.81 -10.45
CA GLU A 127 -48.11 -1.75 -9.43
C GLU A 127 -48.78 -3.15 -9.50
N SER A 128 -50.02 -3.23 -9.99
CA SER A 128 -50.73 -4.50 -10.18
C SER A 128 -50.25 -5.30 -11.41
N GLU A 129 -49.58 -4.65 -12.36
CA GLU A 129 -49.20 -5.26 -13.65
C GLU A 129 -47.67 -5.40 -13.79
N TYR A 130 -46.89 -4.52 -13.14
CA TYR A 130 -45.45 -4.52 -13.19
C TYR A 130 -44.83 -4.87 -11.82
N ASN A 131 -44.43 -6.13 -11.67
CA ASN A 131 -43.61 -6.57 -10.55
C ASN A 131 -42.19 -6.93 -11.04
N PRO A 132 -41.19 -6.03 -10.89
CA PRO A 132 -39.81 -6.29 -11.29
C PRO A 132 -39.14 -7.42 -10.49
N LEU A 133 -39.80 -7.88 -9.42
CA LEU A 133 -39.35 -8.94 -8.51
C LEU A 133 -40.17 -10.23 -8.64
N ASN A 134 -40.98 -10.40 -9.69
CA ASN A 134 -41.72 -11.66 -9.89
C ASN A 134 -40.79 -12.89 -9.99
N ASP A 135 -39.56 -12.68 -10.44
CA ASP A 135 -38.52 -13.71 -10.58
C ASP A 135 -37.61 -13.87 -9.34
N VAL A 136 -37.98 -13.33 -8.18
CA VAL A 136 -37.20 -13.48 -6.92
C VAL A 136 -36.93 -14.93 -6.54
N LYS A 137 -37.78 -15.87 -7.00
CA LYS A 137 -37.53 -17.31 -6.84
C LYS A 137 -36.17 -17.72 -7.41
N TYR A 138 -35.74 -17.13 -8.52
CA TYR A 138 -34.45 -17.40 -9.16
C TYR A 138 -33.28 -16.59 -8.56
N LEU A 139 -33.56 -15.52 -7.81
CA LEU A 139 -32.54 -14.67 -7.16
C LEU A 139 -32.06 -15.22 -5.81
N SER A 140 -32.68 -16.27 -5.28
CA SER A 140 -32.47 -16.75 -3.90
C SER A 140 -31.42 -17.85 -3.74
N ASN A 141 -30.74 -18.29 -4.81
CA ASN A 141 -29.82 -19.42 -4.72
C ASN A 141 -28.49 -18.99 -4.06
N ARG A 142 -28.37 -19.25 -2.75
CA ARG A 142 -27.12 -19.08 -1.99
C ARG A 142 -26.51 -20.45 -1.73
N SER A 143 -25.41 -20.77 -2.41
CA SER A 143 -24.59 -21.93 -2.08
C SER A 143 -23.58 -21.57 -0.99
N LYS A 144 -23.54 -22.37 0.09
CA LYS A 144 -22.50 -22.26 1.12
C LYS A 144 -21.24 -22.93 0.58
N ILE A 145 -20.31 -22.12 0.09
CA ILE A 145 -19.06 -22.59 -0.51
C ILE A 145 -17.88 -22.00 0.24
N ASP A 146 -16.90 -22.83 0.51
CA ASP A 146 -15.63 -22.43 1.10
C ASP A 146 -14.75 -21.77 0.03
N ASP A 147 -14.82 -20.45 -0.05
CA ASP A 147 -13.99 -19.64 -0.95
C ASP A 147 -12.69 -19.23 -0.24
N PRO A 148 -11.51 -19.66 -0.74
CA PRO A 148 -10.22 -19.31 -0.13
C PRO A 148 -9.93 -17.80 -0.20
N VAL A 149 -10.48 -17.06 -1.18
CA VAL A 149 -10.29 -15.61 -1.29
C VAL A 149 -11.06 -14.88 -0.18
N LYS A 150 -12.17 -15.45 0.29
CA LYS A 150 -12.96 -14.91 1.40
C LYS A 150 -12.51 -15.38 2.78
N ARG A 151 -11.40 -16.12 2.88
CA ARG A 151 -10.87 -16.64 4.15
C ARG A 151 -10.66 -15.54 5.18
N VAL A 152 -10.14 -14.38 4.78
CA VAL A 152 -9.92 -13.24 5.68
C VAL A 152 -11.26 -12.68 6.18
N ILE A 153 -12.25 -12.56 5.30
CA ILE A 153 -13.59 -12.08 5.66
C ILE A 153 -14.25 -13.05 6.62
N ARG A 154 -14.21 -14.35 6.34
CA ARG A 154 -14.78 -15.39 7.20
C ARG A 154 -14.10 -15.46 8.56
N ARG A 155 -12.77 -15.44 8.60
CA ARG A 155 -12.02 -15.38 9.86
C ARG A 155 -12.39 -14.13 10.65
N CYS A 156 -12.58 -13.00 9.97
CA CYS A 156 -13.06 -11.77 10.61
C CYS A 156 -14.48 -11.94 11.17
N GLU A 157 -15.39 -12.57 10.42
CA GLU A 157 -16.74 -12.88 10.88
C GLU A 157 -16.74 -13.84 12.08
N GLU A 158 -15.89 -14.87 12.07
CA GLU A 158 -15.69 -15.83 13.16
C GLU A 158 -15.14 -15.15 14.41
N GLU A 159 -14.10 -14.33 14.28
CA GLU A 159 -13.53 -13.55 15.38
C GLU A 159 -14.56 -12.58 15.96
N ASN A 160 -15.36 -11.91 15.12
CA ASN A 160 -16.42 -11.01 15.56
C ASN A 160 -17.57 -11.77 16.25
N ALA A 161 -17.89 -12.97 15.78
CA ALA A 161 -18.90 -13.82 16.42
C ALA A 161 -18.44 -14.23 17.84
N ILE A 162 -17.18 -14.67 17.98
CA ILE A 162 -16.59 -15.01 19.27
C ILE A 162 -16.52 -13.79 20.21
N ALA A 163 -16.14 -12.62 19.69
CA ALA A 163 -16.09 -11.40 20.48
C ALA A 163 -17.50 -10.96 20.96
N ARG A 164 -18.53 -11.13 20.12
CA ARG A 164 -19.93 -10.87 20.51
C ARG A 164 -20.41 -11.85 21.56
N ASP A 165 -20.09 -13.14 21.41
CA ASP A 165 -20.47 -14.16 22.39
C ASP A 165 -19.77 -13.91 23.73
N GLY A 166 -18.49 -13.53 23.71
CA GLY A 166 -17.75 -13.12 24.91
C GLY A 166 -18.31 -11.86 25.58
N ALA A 167 -18.75 -10.88 24.80
CA ALA A 167 -19.42 -9.68 25.31
C ALA A 167 -20.79 -10.01 25.93
N ASN A 168 -21.54 -10.94 25.35
CA ASN A 168 -22.82 -11.40 25.90
C ASN A 168 -22.63 -12.17 27.21
N LEU A 169 -21.61 -13.03 27.31
CA LEU A 169 -21.21 -13.72 28.56
C LEU A 169 -20.85 -12.74 29.68
N SER A 170 -20.15 -11.64 29.37
CA SER A 170 -19.82 -10.61 30.38
C SER A 170 -21.03 -9.78 30.85
N ARG A 171 -22.11 -9.76 30.06
CA ARG A 171 -23.34 -8.99 30.36
C ARG A 171 -24.34 -9.76 31.23
N GLU A 172 -24.27 -11.08 31.24
CA GLU A 172 -25.12 -11.93 32.10
C GLU A 172 -24.59 -12.06 33.53
N SER A 173 -23.33 -11.67 33.79
CA SER A 173 -22.71 -11.75 35.12
C SER A 173 -22.80 -10.48 35.98
N HIS A 174 -23.45 -9.42 35.53
CA HIS A 174 -23.62 -8.21 36.35
C HIS A 174 -24.90 -7.46 35.97
N ASP A 175 -26.02 -7.83 36.60
CA ASP A 175 -27.19 -6.97 36.64
C ASP A 175 -27.05 -5.96 37.79
N SER A 176 -27.19 -4.68 37.45
CA SER A 176 -27.49 -3.51 38.30
C SER A 176 -26.55 -2.31 38.11
N ALA A 177 -27.17 -1.21 37.64
CA ALA A 177 -26.83 0.20 37.82
C ALA A 177 -25.88 0.90 36.83
N LEU A 178 -26.52 1.68 35.94
CA LEU A 178 -26.18 3.08 35.58
C LEU A 178 -24.76 3.36 35.04
N SER A 179 -24.62 3.49 33.72
CA SER A 179 -24.45 4.80 33.07
C SER A 179 -24.01 4.65 31.61
N ASP A 180 -24.77 5.29 30.73
CA ASP A 180 -24.31 6.11 29.61
C ASP A 180 -22.98 5.73 28.92
N SER A 181 -23.05 4.79 27.98
CA SER A 181 -22.17 4.81 26.80
C SER A 181 -22.94 4.29 25.59
N SER A 182 -23.88 5.11 25.15
CA SER A 182 -24.45 5.04 23.80
C SER A 182 -23.35 5.34 22.78
N THR A 183 -22.67 4.34 22.23
CA THR A 183 -22.16 4.41 20.84
C THR A 183 -21.81 3.06 20.22
N TYR A 184 -22.73 2.10 20.18
CA TYR A 184 -22.70 1.09 19.12
C TYR A 184 -24.10 0.89 18.56
N ARG A 185 -24.46 1.73 17.58
CA ARG A 185 -25.61 1.49 16.71
C ARG A 185 -25.22 0.40 15.70
N PRO A 186 -25.92 -0.75 15.65
CA PRO A 186 -25.78 -1.67 14.54
C PRO A 186 -26.52 -1.05 13.35
N GLY A 187 -25.81 -0.70 12.27
CA GLY A 187 -26.45 -0.22 11.03
C GLY A 187 -25.91 1.08 10.44
N LYS A 188 -24.71 1.52 10.80
CA LYS A 188 -23.96 2.45 9.94
C LYS A 188 -22.85 1.66 9.26
N ASP A 189 -22.83 1.66 7.94
CA ASP A 189 -21.79 1.08 7.11
C ASP A 189 -20.43 1.72 7.44
N LEU A 190 -19.81 1.24 8.51
CA LEU A 190 -18.41 1.51 8.81
C LEU A 190 -17.62 0.65 7.84
N ILE A 191 -17.12 1.30 6.79
CA ILE A 191 -16.10 0.73 5.91
C ILE A 191 -14.84 0.54 6.78
N GLY A 192 -14.66 -0.67 7.31
CA GLY A 192 -13.50 -1.06 8.11
C GLY A 192 -13.80 -1.40 9.57
N ARG A 193 -12.90 -2.20 10.18
CA ARG A 193 -12.94 -2.56 11.61
C ARG A 193 -12.79 -1.31 12.48
N GLY A 194 -13.58 -1.21 13.55
CA GLY A 194 -13.30 -0.28 14.67
C GLY A 194 -12.02 -0.61 15.45
N ASP A 195 -11.46 -1.80 15.23
CA ASP A 195 -10.18 -2.24 15.80
C ASP A 195 -8.98 -1.77 14.97
N ASN A 196 -9.20 -1.21 13.77
CA ASN A 196 -8.18 -0.42 13.12
C ASN A 196 -8.06 0.85 13.94
N LEU A 197 -6.97 0.92 14.70
CA LEU A 197 -6.47 2.12 15.34
C LEU A 197 -6.74 3.34 14.45
N ASP A 198 -7.60 4.24 14.94
CA ASP A 198 -8.02 5.43 14.20
C ASP A 198 -6.78 6.12 13.61
N VAL A 199 -6.79 6.37 12.30
CA VAL A 199 -5.67 7.00 11.59
C VAL A 199 -5.36 8.37 12.20
N LYS A 200 -6.33 9.02 12.85
CA LYS A 200 -6.11 10.27 13.60
C LYS A 200 -5.36 10.09 14.91
N LEU A 201 -5.26 8.87 15.44
CA LEU A 201 -4.40 8.55 16.57
C LEU A 201 -2.95 8.41 16.12
N TRP A 202 -2.68 8.07 14.85
CA TRP A 202 -1.32 7.88 14.30
C TRP A 202 -0.45 9.13 14.44
N SER A 203 -1.05 10.31 14.31
CA SER A 203 -0.36 11.59 14.43
C SER A 203 -0.18 12.10 15.86
N LYS A 204 -0.89 11.53 16.85
CA LYS A 204 -0.95 12.11 18.21
C LYS A 204 0.12 11.59 19.20
N GLY A 205 1.02 10.72 18.79
CA GLY A 205 2.11 10.23 19.66
C GLY A 205 1.65 9.41 20.87
N VAL A 206 0.38 8.98 20.92
CA VAL A 206 -0.22 8.23 22.04
C VAL A 206 0.06 6.72 21.96
N TYR A 207 1.12 6.31 21.25
CA TYR A 207 1.46 4.89 20.99
C TYR A 207 2.24 4.19 22.09
N GLU A 208 2.60 4.89 23.15
CA GLU A 208 3.44 4.36 24.22
C GLU A 208 2.82 3.16 24.97
N SER A 209 1.52 2.88 24.80
CA SER A 209 0.80 1.78 25.46
C SER A 209 0.66 0.49 24.64
N THR A 210 1.14 0.45 23.39
CA THR A 210 1.19 -0.79 22.60
C THR A 210 2.57 -1.45 22.67
N PRO A 211 2.68 -2.80 22.63
CA PRO A 211 3.98 -3.49 22.69
C PRO A 211 5.00 -3.02 21.66
N TYR A 212 4.53 -2.54 20.49
CA TYR A 212 5.37 -1.94 19.44
C TYR A 212 5.89 -0.53 19.80
N GLY A 213 5.09 0.29 20.48
CA GLY A 213 5.50 1.62 20.93
C GLY A 213 6.49 1.59 22.09
N TYR A 214 6.42 0.58 22.97
CA TYR A 214 7.38 0.39 24.05
C TYR A 214 8.80 0.14 23.54
N PHE A 215 8.95 -0.67 22.47
CA PHE A 215 10.24 -0.90 21.81
C PHE A 215 10.79 0.37 21.13
N HIS A 216 9.92 1.16 20.52
CA HIS A 216 10.32 2.44 19.90
C HIS A 216 10.79 3.45 20.95
N LYS A 217 10.09 3.56 22.09
CA LYS A 217 10.49 4.42 23.22
C LYS A 217 11.86 4.01 23.76
N MET A 218 12.13 2.71 23.86
CA MET A 218 13.42 2.20 24.35
C MET A 218 14.60 2.55 23.43
N MET A 219 14.39 2.55 22.10
CA MET A 219 15.42 2.95 21.13
C MET A 219 15.53 4.48 20.94
N SER A 220 14.45 5.22 21.10
CA SER A 220 14.47 6.69 21.02
C SER A 220 15.02 7.37 22.28
N SER A 221 14.99 6.69 23.43
CA SER A 221 15.52 7.21 24.71
C SER A 221 17.04 7.42 24.70
N THR A 222 17.76 6.89 23.70
CA THR A 222 19.20 7.12 23.51
C THR A 222 19.51 8.31 22.59
N ALA A 223 18.49 8.97 22.02
CA ALA A 223 18.67 10.16 21.19
C ALA A 223 18.41 11.42 22.05
N ASN A 224 19.49 12.11 22.43
CA ASN A 224 19.44 13.33 23.24
C ASN A 224 18.52 14.42 22.67
N ALA A 225 17.79 15.08 23.57
CA ALA A 225 16.76 16.08 23.34
C ALA A 225 17.31 17.49 23.04
N GLU A 226 18.01 17.66 21.92
CA GLU A 226 18.25 18.98 21.33
C GLU A 226 17.93 18.95 19.83
N SER A 227 16.65 18.77 19.49
CA SER A 227 16.19 18.98 18.12
C SER A 227 16.18 20.48 17.82
N SER A 228 17.12 20.91 16.98
CA SER A 228 17.28 22.28 16.51
C SER A 228 15.96 22.84 15.94
N LYS A 229 15.63 24.12 16.24
CA LYS A 229 14.40 24.82 15.81
C LYS A 229 14.17 24.84 14.28
N THR A 230 15.18 24.47 13.50
CA THR A 230 15.14 24.32 12.04
C THR A 230 14.41 23.06 11.56
N TYR A 231 14.13 22.08 12.42
CA TYR A 231 13.44 20.84 12.03
C TYR A 231 11.92 20.86 12.25
N ALA A 232 11.36 21.93 12.82
CA ALA A 232 9.92 22.06 13.01
C ALA A 232 9.25 22.57 11.72
N SER A 233 8.65 21.66 10.96
CA SER A 233 7.72 22.01 9.87
C SER A 233 6.53 22.78 10.45
N ARG A 234 6.25 23.98 9.92
CA ARG A 234 5.03 24.75 10.23
C ARG A 234 3.85 24.36 9.34
N VAL A 235 4.10 23.51 8.34
CA VAL A 235 3.11 23.08 7.36
C VAL A 235 2.15 22.09 8.01
N LYS A 236 0.86 22.44 8.03
CA LYS A 236 -0.22 21.49 8.31
C LYS A 236 -0.32 20.51 7.14
N LEU A 237 0.24 19.30 7.31
CA LEU A 237 0.15 18.22 6.33
C LEU A 237 -1.18 17.46 6.47
N ASP A 238 -2.29 18.14 6.23
CA ASP A 238 -3.62 17.52 6.20
C ASP A 238 -4.04 17.32 4.73
N HIS A 239 -4.17 16.05 4.30
CA HIS A 239 -4.29 15.68 2.88
C HIS A 239 -5.53 16.24 2.15
N TYR A 240 -6.51 16.76 2.91
CA TYR A 240 -7.79 17.23 2.38
C TYR A 240 -8.11 18.69 2.72
N ASN A 241 -7.27 19.36 3.52
CA ASN A 241 -7.47 20.76 3.92
C ASN A 241 -6.12 21.48 3.86
N VAL A 242 -5.71 21.81 2.63
CA VAL A 242 -4.56 22.67 2.39
C VAL A 242 -5.07 24.11 2.40
N ASP A 243 -4.50 24.95 3.24
CA ASP A 243 -4.82 26.38 3.28
C ASP A 243 -4.39 27.04 1.95
N THR A 244 -5.32 27.20 1.01
CA THR A 244 -5.05 27.80 -0.31
C THR A 244 -5.33 29.30 -0.28
N GLY A 245 -4.28 30.12 -0.33
CA GLY A 245 -4.42 31.57 -0.46
C GLY A 245 -3.07 32.28 -0.61
N PRO A 246 -3.02 33.44 -1.29
CA PRO A 246 -1.77 34.20 -1.48
C PRO A 246 -1.18 34.69 -0.15
N GLU A 247 -2.02 34.90 0.86
CA GLU A 247 -1.62 35.35 2.20
C GLU A 247 -0.89 34.26 3.00
N VAL A 248 -1.33 33.01 2.86
CA VAL A 248 -0.73 31.83 3.53
C VAL A 248 0.66 31.56 2.93
N VAL A 249 0.79 31.61 1.61
CA VAL A 249 2.08 31.48 0.90
C VAL A 249 3.05 32.60 1.29
N GLN A 250 2.56 33.81 1.57
CA GLN A 250 3.38 34.94 2.01
C GLN A 250 3.86 34.83 3.46
N GLN A 251 3.14 34.09 4.32
CA GLN A 251 3.60 33.80 5.69
C GLN A 251 4.66 32.68 5.72
N GLU A 252 4.56 31.71 4.82
CA GLU A 252 5.46 30.56 4.74
C GLU A 252 6.84 30.90 4.12
N LEU A 253 6.88 31.83 3.16
CA LEU A 253 8.14 32.24 2.52
C LEU A 253 8.75 33.45 3.27
N PRO A 254 9.97 33.34 3.83
CA PRO A 254 10.62 34.48 4.46
C PRO A 254 10.80 35.61 3.43
N ARG A 255 10.64 36.87 3.87
CA ARG A 255 10.90 38.07 3.06
C ARG A 255 12.39 38.16 2.72
N GLY A 256 12.86 37.33 1.80
CA GLY A 256 14.12 37.54 1.09
C GLY A 256 14.05 38.82 0.25
N LYS A 257 15.20 39.28 -0.25
CA LYS A 257 15.30 40.49 -1.07
C LYS A 257 14.50 40.34 -2.36
N ARG A 258 13.22 40.71 -2.34
CA ARG A 258 12.41 40.92 -3.54
C ARG A 258 12.89 42.22 -4.18
N THR A 259 13.16 42.20 -5.47
CA THR A 259 13.22 43.42 -6.26
C THR A 259 11.81 44.01 -6.29
N ASN A 260 11.68 45.32 -6.06
CA ASN A 260 10.43 46.05 -6.25
C ASN A 260 10.11 46.08 -7.75
N PHE A 261 9.61 44.96 -8.28
CA PHE A 261 9.03 44.93 -9.61
C PHE A 261 7.53 45.06 -9.42
N ASP A 262 7.07 46.31 -9.31
CA ASP A 262 5.66 46.62 -9.46
C ASP A 262 5.30 46.28 -10.91
N GLY A 263 4.59 45.15 -11.08
CA GLY A 263 4.07 44.75 -12.38
C GLY A 263 3.35 45.93 -13.04
N CYS A 264 3.58 46.11 -14.35
CA CYS A 264 3.07 47.23 -15.16
C CYS A 264 1.60 47.55 -14.88
N ALA A 265 1.34 48.47 -13.94
CA ALA A 265 0.03 49.05 -13.67
C ALA A 265 -0.22 50.32 -14.51
N ILE A 266 0.56 50.52 -15.58
CA ILE A 266 0.35 51.60 -16.54
C ILE A 266 0.46 51.01 -17.94
N VAL A 267 -0.65 50.42 -18.41
CA VAL A 267 -0.88 50.33 -19.85
C VAL A 267 -1.45 51.69 -20.26
N PRO A 268 -0.72 52.56 -20.96
CA PRO A 268 -1.30 53.79 -21.48
C PRO A 268 -2.38 53.43 -22.50
N LYS A 269 -3.60 53.92 -22.30
CA LYS A 269 -4.68 53.81 -23.30
C LYS A 269 -4.28 54.63 -24.53
N THR A 270 -3.74 53.98 -25.55
CA THR A 270 -3.60 54.59 -26.87
C THR A 270 -4.95 54.53 -27.57
N THR A 271 -5.72 55.62 -27.48
CA THR A 271 -6.83 55.89 -28.37
C THR A 271 -6.26 56.20 -29.76
N ILE A 272 -6.35 55.25 -30.70
CA ILE A 272 -6.16 55.55 -32.12
C ILE A 272 -7.57 55.80 -32.66
N GLN A 273 -7.90 57.07 -32.89
CA GLN A 273 -9.07 57.42 -33.69
C GLN A 273 -8.70 57.19 -35.16
N LEU A 274 -9.39 56.25 -35.80
CA LEU A 274 -9.36 56.11 -37.24
C LEU A 274 -10.35 57.13 -37.82
N THR A 275 -9.82 58.18 -38.41
CA THR A 275 -10.50 59.00 -39.44
C THR A 275 -10.51 58.27 -40.77
#